data_AF-A0A8W8P4F6-F1
#
_entry.id   AF-A0A8W8P4F6-F1
#
_cell.length_a   1.000
_cell.length_b   1.000
_cell.length_c   1.000
_cell.angle_alpha   90.00
_cell.angle_beta   90.00
_cell.angle_gamma   90.00
#
_symmetry.space_group_name_H-M   'P 1'
#
loop_
_entity.id
_entity.type
_entity.pdbx_description
1 polymer ?
#
loop_
_entity_poly.entity_id
_entity_poly.type
_entity_poly.pdbx_seq_one_letter_code
_entity_poly.pdbx_strand_id
1 'polypeptide(L)' 'MATSDERGKPRVLVLGGTGFIGRNLVTYLVQNDLVSKVRVADKVPPALAWLNQKHKVRFNGQMPTG' A
#
# COMPACT_ATOMS: atom_id res chain seq x y z
N MET A 1 -11.67 -2.72 -26.40
CA MET A 1 -12.06 -2.94 -24.99
C MET A 1 -10.94 -3.74 -24.36
N ALA A 2 -10.01 -3.07 -23.65
CA ALA A 2 -8.76 -3.70 -23.22
C ALA A 2 -9.02 -4.72 -22.10
N THR A 3 -8.70 -5.98 -22.40
CA THR A 3 -8.70 -7.14 -21.52
C THR A 3 -7.78 -6.90 -20.33
N SER A 4 -8.22 -7.32 -19.16
CA SER A 4 -7.60 -7.02 -17.86
C SER A 4 -6.16 -7.53 -17.71
N ASP A 5 -5.76 -8.49 -18.54
CA ASP A 5 -4.50 -9.23 -18.43
C ASP A 5 -3.32 -8.54 -19.15
N GLU A 6 -3.58 -7.65 -20.10
CA GLU A 6 -2.53 -6.95 -20.86
C GLU A 6 -2.00 -5.68 -20.16
N ARG A 7 -2.60 -5.25 -19.04
CA ARG A 7 -2.25 -3.99 -18.36
C ARG A 7 -1.28 -4.13 -17.17
N GLY A 8 -0.75 -5.31 -16.91
CA GLY A 8 0.12 -5.58 -15.76
C GLY A 8 -0.58 -5.32 -14.41
N LYS A 9 0.15 -5.52 -13.30
CA LYS A 9 -0.41 -5.31 -11.96
C LYS A 9 -0.93 -3.88 -11.79
N PRO A 10 -2.10 -3.67 -11.16
CA PRO A 10 -2.71 -2.35 -11.02
C PRO A 10 -1.87 -1.39 -10.17
N ARG A 11 -2.05 -0.09 -10.43
CA ARG A 11 -1.53 1.00 -9.60
C ARG A 11 -2.68 1.57 -8.78
N VAL A 12 -2.54 1.61 -7.46
CA VAL A 12 -3.65 1.96 -6.56
C VAL A 12 -3.31 3.15 -5.66
N LEU A 13 -4.32 3.96 -5.36
CA LEU A 13 -4.30 5.03 -4.35
C LEU A 13 -5.29 4.65 -3.24
N VAL A 14 -4.80 4.51 -2.02
CA VAL A 14 -5.63 4.22 -0.84
C VAL A 14 -5.84 5.51 -0.06
N LEU A 15 -7.10 5.93 0.07
CA LEU A 15 -7.50 7.05 0.93
C LEU A 15 -7.84 6.53 2.32
N GLY A 16 -7.29 7.13 3.38
CA GLY A 16 -7.46 6.63 4.75
C GLY A 16 -6.60 5.40 5.06
N GLY A 17 -5.47 5.25 4.36
CA GLY A 17 -4.63 4.06 4.47
C GLY A 17 -3.89 3.91 5.81
N THR A 18 -3.87 4.91 6.68
CA THR A 18 -3.32 4.77 8.05
C THR A 18 -4.37 4.29 9.06
N GLY A 19 -5.65 4.27 8.67
CA GLY A 19 -6.75 3.75 9.49
C GLY A 19 -6.67 2.24 9.73
N PHE A 20 -7.65 1.69 10.45
CA PHE A 20 -7.67 0.28 10.84
C PHE A 20 -7.72 -0.66 9.63
N ILE A 21 -8.64 -0.41 8.69
CA ILE A 21 -8.78 -1.24 7.48
C ILE A 21 -7.67 -0.91 6.48
N GLY A 22 -7.40 0.37 6.27
CA GLY A 22 -6.45 0.86 5.28
C GLY A 22 -5.05 0.28 5.42
N ARG A 23 -4.52 0.19 6.66
CA ARG A 23 -3.17 -0.33 6.91
C ARG A 23 -3.05 -1.82 6.56
N ASN A 24 -4.10 -2.58 6.84
CA ASN A 24 -4.15 -4.01 6.56
C ASN A 24 -4.32 -4.27 5.07
N LEU A 25 -5.16 -3.47 4.39
CA LEU A 25 -5.33 -3.54 2.94
C LEU A 25 -4.02 -3.25 2.20
N VAL A 26 -3.32 -2.18 2.57
CA VAL A 26 -2.00 -1.84 1.98
C VAL A 26 -1.01 -2.98 2.18
N THR A 27 -0.98 -3.55 3.40
CA THR A 27 -0.10 -4.68 3.71
C THR A 27 -0.43 -5.91 2.88
N TYR A 28 -1.71 -6.26 2.76
CA TYR A 28 -2.19 -7.39 1.97
C TYR A 28 -1.83 -7.24 0.48
N LEU A 29 -2.06 -6.06 -0.11
CA LEU A 29 -1.75 -5.78 -1.51
C LEU A 29 -0.26 -5.93 -1.82
N VAL A 30 0.59 -5.46 -0.91
CA VAL A 30 2.05 -5.51 -1.08
C VAL A 30 2.60 -6.92 -0.79
N GLN A 31 2.09 -7.62 0.23
CA GLN A 31 2.57 -8.96 0.58
C GLN A 31 2.23 -10.03 -0.45
N ASN A 32 1.06 -9.91 -1.08
CA ASN A 32 0.60 -10.84 -2.11
C ASN A 32 0.99 -10.39 -3.51
N ASP A 33 1.83 -9.35 -3.63
CA ASP A 33 2.36 -8.86 -4.90
C ASP A 33 1.25 -8.55 -5.94
N LEU A 34 0.13 -7.97 -5.46
CA LEU A 34 -1.09 -7.75 -6.25
C LEU A 34 -1.11 -6.40 -6.98
N VAL A 35 -0.13 -5.53 -6.72
CA VAL A 35 -0.07 -4.15 -7.23
C VAL A 35 1.33 -3.82 -7.72
N SER A 36 1.43 -3.10 -8.85
CA SER A 36 2.72 -2.58 -9.32
C SER A 36 3.15 -1.33 -8.55
N LYS A 37 2.19 -0.59 -7.98
CA LYS A 37 2.43 0.59 -7.16
C LYS A 37 1.27 0.85 -6.23
N VAL A 38 1.56 1.15 -4.97
CA VAL A 38 0.59 1.66 -4.00
C VAL A 38 1.01 3.04 -3.53
N ARG A 39 0.06 3.98 -3.49
CA ARG A 39 0.18 5.26 -2.80
C ARG A 39 -0.89 5.32 -1.72
N VAL A 40 -0.56 5.97 -0.61
CA VAL A 40 -1.50 6.18 0.48
C VAL A 40 -1.63 7.67 0.73
N ALA A 41 -2.86 8.16 0.77
CA ALA A 41 -3.18 9.50 1.22
C ALA A 41 -4.09 9.39 2.44
N ASP A 42 -3.77 10.17 3.47
CA ASP A 42 -4.53 10.20 4.70
C ASP A 42 -4.44 11.61 5.27
N LYS A 43 -5.45 12.00 6.05
CA LYS A 43 -5.45 13.29 6.77
C LYS A 43 -4.31 13.32 7.78
N VAL A 44 -3.99 12.18 8.40
CA VAL A 44 -2.87 12.06 9.33
C VAL A 44 -1.67 11.50 8.56
N PRO A 45 -0.53 12.21 8.51
CA PRO A 45 0.64 11.69 7.82
C PRO A 45 1.12 10.38 8.46
N PRO A 46 1.63 9.41 7.69
CA PRO A 46 2.06 8.10 8.21
C PRO A 46 3.06 8.18 9.36
N ALA A 47 3.89 9.23 9.41
CA ALA A 47 4.85 9.48 10.49
C ALA A 47 4.20 9.77 11.85
N LEU A 48 2.96 10.27 11.86
CA LEU A 48 2.16 10.53 13.06
C LEU A 48 1.15 9.41 13.35
N ALA A 49 0.96 8.48 12.42
CA ALA A 49 0.15 7.30 12.65
C ALA A 49 0.92 6.31 13.52
N TRP A 50 0.26 5.72 14.53
CA TRP A 50 0.77 4.58 15.31
C TRP A 50 0.86 3.31 14.44
N LEU A 51 1.79 3.33 13.49
CA LEU A 51 2.14 2.22 12.63
C LEU A 51 3.19 1.37 13.35
N ASN A 52 2.91 0.07 13.50
CA ASN A 52 3.93 -0.88 13.96
C ASN A 52 5.11 -0.93 12.98
N GLN A 53 6.28 -1.37 13.45
CA GLN A 53 7.52 -1.44 12.66
C GLN A 53 7.31 -2.08 11.27
N LYS A 54 6.49 -3.15 11.20
CA LYS A 54 6.12 -3.85 9.96
C LYS A 54 5.39 -2.96 8.95
N HIS A 55 4.54 -2.05 9.40
CA HIS A 55 3.83 -1.11 8.54
C HIS A 55 4.75 0.07 8.17
N LYS A 56 5.57 0.58 9.10
CA LYS A 56 6.50 1.70 8.83
C LYS A 56 7.43 1.43 7.65
N VAL A 57 7.99 0.21 7.56
CA VAL A 57 8.87 -0.20 6.45
C VAL A 57 8.18 -0.06 5.09
N ARG A 58 6.90 -0.43 4.99
CA ARG A 58 6.15 -0.41 3.73
C ARG A 58 5.66 0.98 3.33
N PHE A 59 5.38 1.84 4.31
CA PHE A 59 4.93 3.22 4.05
C PHE A 59 6.07 4.16 3.68
N ASN A 60 7.31 3.90 4.13
CA ASN A 60 8.49 4.69 3.78
C ASN A 60 9.11 4.33 2.42
N GLY A 61 8.45 3.50 1.61
CA GLY A 61 8.94 3.11 0.28
C GLY A 61 10.07 2.08 0.29
N GLN A 62 10.38 1.48 1.45
CA GLN A 62 11.29 0.34 1.51
C GLN A 62 10.51 -0.93 1.19
N MET A 63 10.55 -1.32 -0.08
CA MET A 63 10.24 -2.70 -0.46
C MET A 63 11.29 -3.61 0.18
N PRO A 64 10.91 -4.76 0.76
CA PRO A 64 11.87 -5.76 1.18
C PRO A 64 12.60 -6.23 -0.06
N THR A 65 13.90 -6.02 -0.04
CA THR A 65 14.82 -6.74 -0.89
C THR A 65 15.04 -8.11 -0.25
N GLY A 66 14.41 -9.15 -0.82
CA GLY A 66 14.67 -10.55 -0.49
C GLY A 66 13.95 -11.06 0.75
#